data_AF-A0A8X8GV54-F1
#
_entry.id   AF-A0A8X8GV54-F1
#
_cell.length_a   1.000
_cell.length_b   1.000
_cell.length_c   1.000
_cell.angle_alpha   90.00
_cell.angle_beta   90.00
_cell.angle_gamma   90.00
#
_symmetry.space_group_name_H-M   'P 1'
#
loop_
_entity.id
_entity.type
_entity.pdbx_description
1 polymer ?
#
loop_
_entity_poly.entity_id
_entity_poly.type
_entity_poly.pdbx_seq_one_letter_code
_entity_poly.pdbx_strand_id
1 'polypeptide(L)'
;MSADLTALDDLLDRMLGCILLSDLAALSPLAAEAETLLARVTTPADIVAVHRLRAKAEHNARCLAATARGLRAAQRRLAEIRALREGRTRLVTYDGQGRRAETALSPASLTRRI
;
A
#
# COMPACT_ATOMS: atom_id res chain seq x y z
N MET A 1 2.28 -18.67 27.89
CA MET A 1 1.50 -18.18 26.73
C MET A 1 0.50 -19.27 26.34
N SER A 2 -0.80 -18.98 26.25
CA SER A 2 -1.81 -19.97 25.83
C SER A 2 -1.64 -20.33 24.34
N ALA A 3 -2.11 -21.51 23.94
CA ALA A 3 -2.01 -21.96 22.55
C ALA A 3 -2.63 -20.97 21.56
N ASP A 4 -3.78 -20.37 21.92
CA ASP A 4 -4.45 -19.37 21.08
C ASP A 4 -3.65 -18.06 20.96
N LEU A 5 -2.95 -17.62 22.02
CA LEU A 5 -2.08 -16.44 21.97
C LEU A 5 -0.83 -16.67 21.11
N THR A 6 -0.26 -17.88 21.13
CA THR A 6 0.83 -18.26 20.23
C THR A 6 0.36 -18.28 18.78
N ALA A 7 -0.80 -18.87 18.51
CA ALA A 7 -1.38 -18.90 17.17
C ALA A 7 -1.65 -17.48 16.63
N LEU A 8 -2.07 -16.55 17.50
CA LEU A 8 -2.24 -15.15 17.12
C LEU A 8 -0.91 -14.45 16.83
N ASP A 9 0.17 -14.77 17.56
CA ASP A 9 1.51 -14.23 17.31
C ASP A 9 2.02 -14.65 15.93
N ASP A 10 1.89 -15.95 15.60
CA ASP A 10 2.28 -16.51 14.30
C ASP A 10 1.41 -15.97 13.16
N LEU A 11 0.12 -15.78 13.40
CA LEU A 11 -0.79 -15.18 12.43
C LEU A 11 -0.39 -13.73 12.11
N LEU A 12 -0.02 -12.93 13.12
CA LEU A 12 0.45 -11.57 12.90
C LEU A 12 1.74 -11.54 12.07
N ASP A 13 2.63 -12.51 12.24
CA ASP A 13 3.86 -12.61 11.43
C ASP A 13 3.54 -13.01 9.97
N ARG A 14 2.59 -13.93 9.75
CA ARG A 14 2.10 -14.26 8.40
C ARG A 14 1.46 -13.07 7.71
N MET A 15 0.61 -12.32 8.42
CA MET A 15 -0.02 -11.11 7.89
C MET A 15 1.02 -10.06 7.49
N LEU A 16 2.07 -9.87 8.29
CA LEU A 16 3.18 -8.97 7.93
C LEU A 16 3.87 -9.43 6.65
N GLY A 17 4.13 -10.74 6.51
CA GLY A 17 4.68 -11.33 5.28
C GLY A 17 3.85 -10.99 4.04
N CYS A 18 2.53 -11.17 4.10
CA CYS A 18 1.62 -10.80 3.01
C CYS A 18 1.65 -9.30 2.69
N ILE A 19 1.68 -8.43 3.72
CA ILE A 19 1.76 -6.97 3.56
C ILE A 19 3.06 -6.56 2.84
N LEU A 20 4.20 -7.15 3.22
CA LEU A 20 5.50 -6.84 2.64
C LEU A 20 5.60 -7.32 1.19
N LEU A 21 5.01 -8.47 0.86
CA LEU A 21 4.94 -8.99 -0.50
C LEU A 21 3.84 -8.33 -1.35
N SER A 22 3.04 -7.43 -0.77
CA SER A 22 1.84 -6.85 -1.39
C SER A 22 0.83 -7.90 -1.87
N ASP A 23 0.82 -9.08 -1.27
CA ASP A 23 -0.20 -10.12 -1.50
C ASP A 23 -1.44 -9.83 -0.65
N LEU A 24 -2.21 -8.84 -1.09
CA LEU A 24 -3.41 -8.39 -0.39
C LEU A 24 -4.57 -9.41 -0.51
N ALA A 25 -4.53 -10.28 -1.52
CA ALA A 25 -5.52 -11.34 -1.69
C ALA A 25 -5.38 -12.39 -0.58
N ALA A 26 -4.14 -12.78 -0.25
CA ALA A 26 -3.86 -13.69 0.86
C ALA A 26 -4.16 -13.07 2.24
N LEU A 27 -4.25 -11.75 2.37
CA LEU A 27 -4.53 -11.09 3.64
C LEU A 27 -5.98 -11.26 4.11
N SER A 28 -6.94 -11.37 3.19
CA SER A 28 -8.38 -11.51 3.49
C SER A 28 -8.71 -12.76 4.33
N PRO A 29 -8.30 -13.99 3.95
CA PRO A 29 -8.55 -15.16 4.79
C PRO A 29 -7.83 -15.09 6.15
N LEU A 30 -6.65 -14.48 6.22
CA LEU A 30 -5.93 -14.30 7.49
C LEU A 30 -6.66 -13.37 8.47
N ALA A 31 -7.37 -12.36 7.97
CA ALA A 31 -8.21 -11.50 8.80
C ALA A 31 -9.36 -12.27 9.45
N ALA A 32 -10.02 -13.17 8.70
CA ALA A 32 -11.07 -14.02 9.25
C ALA A 32 -10.53 -15.03 10.30
N GLU A 33 -9.34 -15.56 10.06
CA GLU A 33 -8.64 -16.42 11.03
C GLU A 33 -8.33 -15.64 12.32
N ALA A 34 -7.95 -14.36 12.21
CA ALA A 34 -7.67 -13.49 13.35
C ALA A 34 -8.88 -13.33 14.26
N GLU A 35 -10.05 -13.01 13.68
CA GLU A 35 -11.31 -12.86 14.42
C GLU A 35 -11.69 -14.17 15.13
N THR A 36 -11.49 -15.31 14.47
CA THR A 36 -11.77 -16.63 15.04
C THR A 36 -10.86 -16.95 16.23
N LEU A 37 -9.57 -16.64 16.13
CA LEU A 37 -8.62 -16.85 17.22
C LEU A 37 -8.87 -15.89 18.39
N LEU A 38 -9.17 -14.62 18.11
CA LEU A 38 -9.51 -13.63 19.13
C LEU A 38 -10.75 -14.05 19.93
N ALA A 39 -11.79 -14.59 19.29
CA ALA A 39 -12.98 -15.09 19.95
C ALA A 39 -12.71 -16.26 20.92
N ARG A 40 -11.59 -16.97 20.75
CA ARG A 40 -11.17 -18.10 21.60
C ARG A 40 -10.28 -17.70 22.77
N VAL A 41 -9.74 -16.48 22.76
CA VAL A 41 -8.90 -15.99 23.87
C VAL A 41 -9.77 -15.82 25.11
N THR A 42 -9.57 -16.70 26.09
CA THR A 42 -10.27 -16.66 27.39
C THR A 42 -9.48 -15.87 28.42
N THR A 43 -10.19 -15.33 29.41
CA THR A 43 -9.59 -14.67 30.58
C THR A 43 -9.47 -15.64 31.76
N PRO A 44 -8.45 -15.50 32.63
CA PRO A 44 -7.40 -14.49 32.60
C PRO A 44 -6.30 -14.80 31.55
N ALA A 45 -5.95 -13.79 30.76
CA ALA A 45 -4.88 -13.87 29.76
C ALA A 45 -3.57 -13.28 30.29
N ASP A 46 -2.45 -13.77 29.78
CA ASP A 46 -1.12 -13.24 30.06
C ASP A 46 -0.98 -11.81 29.52
N ILE A 47 -0.95 -10.83 30.42
CA ILE A 47 -0.97 -9.41 30.08
C ILE A 47 0.26 -8.99 29.26
N VAL A 48 1.42 -9.59 29.53
CA VAL A 48 2.67 -9.28 28.82
C VAL A 48 2.55 -9.77 27.37
N ALA A 49 2.02 -10.98 27.17
CA ALA A 49 1.76 -11.51 25.84
C ALA A 49 0.75 -10.66 25.05
N VAL A 50 -0.34 -10.23 25.71
CA VAL A 50 -1.36 -9.37 25.08
C VAL A 50 -0.76 -8.01 24.65
N HIS A 51 0.08 -7.39 25.49
CA HIS A 51 0.75 -6.14 25.11
C HIS A 51 1.70 -6.31 23.92
N ARG A 52 2.45 -7.41 23.86
CA ARG A 52 3.31 -7.74 22.71
C ARG A 52 2.49 -7.92 21.42
N LEU A 53 1.39 -8.68 21.49
CA LEU A 53 0.51 -8.91 20.35
C LEU A 53 -0.09 -7.60 19.83
N ARG A 54 -0.52 -6.71 20.74
CA ARG A 54 -0.99 -5.37 20.38
C ARG A 54 0.09 -4.57 19.64
N ALA A 55 1.32 -4.56 20.15
CA ALA A 55 2.42 -3.84 19.49
C ALA A 55 2.71 -4.37 18.08
N LYS A 56 2.65 -5.69 17.87
CA LYS A 56 2.75 -6.32 16.55
C LYS A 56 1.61 -5.92 15.63
N ALA A 57 0.36 -5.98 16.10
CA ALA A 57 -0.81 -5.57 15.32
C ALA A 57 -0.72 -4.10 14.88
N GLU A 58 -0.30 -3.20 15.78
CA GLU A 58 -0.07 -1.79 15.48
C GLU A 58 1.05 -1.59 14.45
N HIS A 59 2.13 -2.38 14.52
CA HIS A 59 3.18 -2.38 13.51
C HIS A 59 2.64 -2.78 12.14
N ASN A 60 1.89 -3.88 12.05
CA ASN A 60 1.29 -4.36 10.80
C ASN A 60 0.33 -3.32 10.21
N ALA A 61 -0.50 -2.66 11.05
CA ALA A 61 -1.39 -1.60 10.60
C ALA A 61 -0.63 -0.42 9.97
N ARG A 62 0.50 -0.01 10.55
CA ARG A 62 1.38 1.03 9.98
C ARG A 62 1.95 0.61 8.62
N CYS A 63 2.42 -0.63 8.51
CA CYS A 63 2.94 -1.19 7.26
C CYS A 63 1.86 -1.24 6.17
N LEU A 64 0.67 -1.76 6.47
CA LEU A 64 -0.44 -1.82 5.52
C LEU A 64 -0.85 -0.43 5.03
N ALA A 65 -0.93 0.55 5.93
CA ALA A 65 -1.22 1.94 5.57
C ALA A 65 -0.16 2.53 4.64
N ALA A 66 1.12 2.21 4.86
CA ALA A 66 2.21 2.63 3.98
C ALA A 66 2.12 1.97 2.60
N THR A 67 1.91 0.65 2.53
CA THR A 67 1.69 -0.10 1.28
C THR A 67 0.53 0.49 0.48
N ALA A 68 -0.60 0.79 1.13
CA ALA A 68 -1.76 1.39 0.48
C ALA A 68 -1.48 2.78 -0.11
N ARG A 69 -0.67 3.61 0.57
CA ARG A 69 -0.21 4.90 0.02
C ARG A 69 0.68 4.70 -1.21
N GLY A 70 1.61 3.75 -1.14
CA GLY A 70 2.51 3.40 -2.24
C GLY A 70 1.75 2.92 -3.48
N LEU A 71 0.80 2.00 -3.31
CA LEU A 71 -0.01 1.48 -4.41
C LEU A 71 -0.83 2.59 -5.10
N ARG A 72 -1.47 3.47 -4.33
CA ARG A 72 -2.20 4.62 -4.90
C ARG A 72 -1.27 5.57 -5.66
N ALA A 73 -0.05 5.79 -5.17
CA ALA A 73 0.94 6.61 -5.87
C ALA A 73 1.39 5.96 -7.20
N ALA A 74 1.65 4.66 -7.20
CA ALA A 74 1.99 3.90 -8.40
C ALA A 74 0.84 3.92 -9.43
N GLN A 75 -0.40 3.73 -8.98
CA GLN A 75 -1.59 3.82 -9.83
C GLN A 75 -1.73 5.19 -10.49
N ARG A 76 -1.57 6.28 -9.72
CA ARG A 76 -1.56 7.65 -10.28
C ARG A 76 -0.47 7.81 -11.33
N ARG A 77 0.75 7.34 -11.03
CA ARG A 77 1.87 7.44 -11.97
C ARG A 77 1.62 6.68 -13.27
N LEU A 78 1.05 5.48 -13.19
CA LEU A 78 0.67 4.71 -14.38
C LEU A 78 -0.43 5.38 -15.19
N ALA A 79 -1.40 6.01 -14.53
CA ALA A 79 -2.46 6.76 -15.20
C ALA A 79 -1.89 7.98 -15.96
N GLU A 80 -0.97 8.73 -15.35
CA GLU A 80 -0.25 9.83 -16.00
C GLU A 80 0.51 9.37 -17.24
N ILE A 81 1.27 8.27 -17.13
CA ILE A 81 2.03 7.70 -18.25
C ILE A 81 1.10 7.29 -19.40
N ARG A 82 -0.04 6.65 -19.08
CA ARG A 82 -1.04 6.28 -20.10
C ARG A 82 -1.64 7.50 -20.78
N ALA A 83 -2.01 8.52 -20.00
CA ALA A 83 -2.59 9.75 -20.53
C ALA A 83 -1.61 10.50 -21.47
N LEU A 84 -0.31 10.50 -21.15
CA LEU A 84 0.74 11.04 -22.03
C LEU A 84 0.85 10.28 -23.35
N ARG A 85 0.83 8.94 -23.31
CA ARG A 85 0.90 8.09 -24.51
C ARG A 85 -0.28 8.29 -25.45
N GLU A 86 -1.45 8.55 -24.89
CA GLU A 86 -2.69 8.70 -25.66
C GLU A 86 -2.94 10.15 -26.13
N GLY A 87 -1.96 11.06 -25.95
CA GLY A 87 -2.10 12.47 -26.32
C GLY A 87 -3.18 13.21 -25.50
N ARG A 88 -3.68 12.59 -24.43
CA ARG A 88 -4.73 13.12 -23.56
C ARG A 88 -4.18 14.07 -22.49
N THR A 89 -2.86 14.20 -22.38
CA THR A 89 -2.20 15.13 -21.46
C THR A 89 -1.65 16.33 -22.21
N ARG A 90 -2.14 17.53 -21.84
CA ARG A 90 -1.54 18.81 -22.24
C ARG A 90 -0.23 19.01 -21.47
N LEU A 91 0.87 19.21 -22.19
CA LEU A 91 2.14 19.58 -21.58
C LEU A 91 1.99 21.01 -21.08
N VAL A 92 2.09 21.20 -19.76
CA VAL A 92 2.14 22.54 -19.18
C VAL A 92 3.58 23.01 -19.30
N THR A 93 3.83 23.92 -20.21
CA THR A 93 5.13 24.60 -20.34
C THR A 93 5.01 26.00 -19.75
N TYR A 94 6.10 26.50 -19.18
CA TYR A 94 6.20 27.91 -18.82
C TYR A 94 6.96 28.61 -19.93
N ASP A 95 6.44 29.74 -20.41
CA ASP A 95 7.17 30.58 -21.36
C ASP A 95 8.37 31.27 -20.68
N GLY A 96 9.22 31.93 -21.46
CA GLY A 96 10.36 32.69 -20.93
C GLY A 96 9.99 33.87 -20.01
N GLN A 97 8.69 34.16 -19.84
CA GLN A 97 8.15 35.15 -18.90
C GLN A 97 7.42 34.51 -17.71
N GLY A 98 7.51 33.18 -17.55
CA GLY A 98 6.90 32.44 -16.45
C GLY A 98 5.38 32.26 -16.56
N ARG A 99 4.76 32.57 -17.71
CA ARG A 99 3.33 32.33 -17.92
C ARG A 99 3.07 30.88 -18.29
N ARG A 100 2.00 30.32 -17.72
CA ARG A 100 1.56 28.94 -17.94
C ARG A 100 0.96 28.81 -19.35
N ALA A 101 1.59 28.04 -20.22
CA ALA A 101 1.10 27.68 -21.55
C ALA A 101 0.76 26.19 -21.61
N GLU A 102 -0.50 25.87 -21.92
CA GLU A 102 -0.95 24.49 -22.15
C GLU A 102 -0.74 24.11 -23.62
N THR A 103 0.36 23.43 -23.93
CA THR A 103 0.62 22.91 -25.28
C THR A 103 0.04 21.50 -25.41
N ALA A 104 -0.88 21.31 -26.36
CA ALA A 104 -1.25 19.96 -26.77
C ALA A 104 -0.02 19.32 -27.44
N LEU A 105 0.43 18.17 -26.93
CA LEU A 105 1.41 17.34 -27.62
C LEU A 105 0.73 16.76 -28.87
N SER A 106 0.74 17.52 -29.96
CA SER A 106 0.64 16.91 -31.29
C SER A 106 1.88 16.03 -31.49
N PRO A 107 1.82 14.87 -32.18
CA PRO A 107 3.00 14.04 -32.43
C PRO A 107 3.98 14.81 -33.33
N ALA A 108 4.79 15.67 -32.72
CA ALA A 108 5.75 16.52 -33.38
C ALA A 108 6.98 15.68 -33.71
N SER A 109 7.33 15.62 -34.99
CA SER A 109 8.60 15.11 -35.47
C SER A 109 9.73 15.88 -34.79
N LEU A 110 10.49 15.20 -33.93
CA LEU A 110 11.69 15.75 -33.31
C LEU A 110 12.79 15.85 -34.37
N THR A 111 12.91 16.99 -35.04
CA THR A 111 14.05 17.26 -35.93
C THR A 111 15.25 17.64 -35.08
N ARG A 112 16.23 16.75 -34.98
CA ARG A 112 17.55 17.03 -34.38
C ARG A 112 18.26 18.06 -35.25
N ARG A 113 18.61 19.22 -34.67
CA ARG A 113 19.54 20.17 -35.30
C ARG A 113 20.97 19.65 -35.12
N ILE A 114 21.65 19.44 -36.25
CA ILE A 114 23.07 19.16 -36.38
C ILE A 114 23.83 20.49 -36.42
#